data_AF-A0A316ZYV7-F1
#
_entry.id   AF-A0A316ZYV7-F1
#
_cell.length_a   1.000
_cell.length_b   1.000
_cell.length_c   1.000
_cell.angle_alpha   90.00
_cell.angle_beta   90.00
_cell.angle_gamma   90.00
#
_symmetry.space_group_name_H-M   'P 1'
#
loop_
_entity.id
_entity.type
_entity.pdbx_description
1 polymer ?
#
loop_
_entity_poly.entity_id
_entity_poly.type
_entity_poly.pdbx_seq_one_letter_code
_entity_poly.pdbx_strand_id
1 'polypeptide(L)'
;MARTRSKPTKAAPKASTPEPPTSTVKPLPASTSNPPKLFVLPKDASKDARIVTLDNPANATPSRYFFCPEKGFYEFTRIAAPKKDCRSWLITGESSEPQDEETTEEKEDIARIGSGYINKTADLFIATPIDALFLILPALAPKSAKDTKQHFLALEDYLDMLSSSSPHWKALLSQYPTLKSLVERRMRVLCDTVDAGDETMYRISMEKLSAALIKKAERMVAKGLPPSMEDKLS
;
A
#
# COMPACT_ATOMS: atom_id res chain seq x y z
N MET A 1 64.71 27.69 -33.64
CA MET A 1 64.29 28.56 -34.77
C MET A 1 63.08 27.92 -35.44
N ALA A 2 61.94 28.61 -35.44
CA ALA A 2 60.61 28.06 -35.70
C ALA A 2 59.96 28.62 -36.98
N ARG A 3 59.02 27.83 -37.51
CA ARG A 3 58.40 27.84 -38.84
C ARG A 3 57.35 28.95 -39.08
N THR A 4 57.35 29.46 -40.32
CA THR A 4 56.24 29.84 -41.25
C THR A 4 54.83 30.19 -40.72
N ARG A 5 54.24 31.32 -41.18
CA ARG A 5 53.28 31.42 -42.31
C ARG A 5 52.59 32.81 -42.34
N SER A 6 52.46 33.35 -43.54
CA SER A 6 51.87 34.65 -43.90
C SER A 6 50.34 34.68 -43.87
N LYS A 7 49.83 35.90 -43.64
CA LYS A 7 48.45 36.35 -43.35
C LYS A 7 47.58 36.55 -44.60
N PRO A 8 46.25 36.33 -44.54
CA PRO A 8 45.31 36.96 -45.45
C PRO A 8 44.39 38.00 -44.77
N THR A 9 43.79 38.83 -45.62
CA THR A 9 43.25 40.17 -45.40
C THR A 9 41.74 40.17 -45.05
N LYS A 10 41.31 41.24 -44.36
CA LYS A 10 39.95 41.61 -43.93
C LYS A 10 38.87 41.58 -45.04
N ALA A 11 37.65 41.17 -44.66
CA ALA A 11 36.38 41.61 -45.25
C ALA A 11 35.45 42.14 -44.14
N ALA A 12 34.67 43.18 -44.46
CA ALA A 12 33.86 44.02 -43.56
C ALA A 12 32.42 43.44 -43.32
N PRO A 13 31.59 44.05 -42.45
CA PRO A 13 30.60 43.38 -41.60
C PRO A 13 29.25 43.12 -42.28
N LYS A 14 28.57 42.04 -41.89
CA LYS A 14 27.13 41.85 -42.12
C LYS A 14 26.39 41.82 -40.79
N ALA A 15 25.27 42.52 -40.82
CA ALA A 15 24.42 42.93 -39.71
C ALA A 15 23.81 41.78 -38.90
N SER A 16 23.49 42.15 -37.66
CA SER A 16 22.77 41.45 -36.58
C SER A 16 21.74 40.42 -37.01
N THR A 17 21.95 39.19 -36.58
CA THR A 17 20.89 38.21 -36.33
C THR A 17 20.11 38.63 -35.08
N PRO A 18 18.77 38.74 -35.10
CA PRO A 18 18.00 39.07 -33.92
C PRO A 18 18.07 37.96 -32.86
N GLU A 19 18.27 38.37 -31.61
CA GLU A 19 18.25 37.51 -30.42
C GLU A 19 16.92 36.72 -30.32
N PRO A 20 16.94 35.47 -29.83
CA PRO A 20 15.72 34.74 -29.54
C PRO A 20 14.91 35.49 -28.46
N PRO A 21 13.57 35.53 -28.55
CA PRO A 21 12.75 36.22 -27.56
C PRO A 21 12.97 35.60 -26.18
N THR A 22 13.27 36.46 -25.21
CA THR A 22 13.39 36.13 -23.80
C THR A 22 12.11 35.45 -23.34
N SER A 23 12.19 34.16 -23.02
CA SER A 23 11.04 33.41 -22.52
C SER A 23 10.63 34.01 -21.17
N THR A 24 9.46 34.64 -21.10
CA THR A 24 8.83 35.14 -19.87
C THR A 24 8.18 34.01 -19.07
N VAL A 25 8.77 32.80 -19.11
CA VAL A 25 8.26 31.65 -18.36
C VAL A 25 8.63 31.86 -16.90
N LYS A 26 7.70 32.40 -16.12
CA LYS A 26 7.79 32.33 -14.66
C LYS A 26 8.02 30.85 -14.27
N PRO A 27 9.07 30.53 -13.50
CA PRO A 27 9.32 29.16 -13.09
C PRO A 27 8.14 28.67 -12.26
N LEU A 28 7.66 27.46 -12.56
CA LEU A 28 6.67 26.80 -11.74
C LEU A 28 7.24 26.60 -10.33
N PRO A 29 6.39 26.69 -9.29
CA PRO A 29 6.83 26.40 -7.92
C PRO A 29 7.36 24.97 -7.83
N ALA A 30 8.33 24.78 -6.94
CA ALA A 30 8.93 23.47 -6.72
C ALA A 30 7.86 22.44 -6.30
N SER A 31 7.96 21.22 -6.83
CA SER A 31 7.08 20.14 -6.42
C SER A 31 7.29 19.84 -4.93
N THR A 32 6.20 19.70 -4.18
CA THR A 32 6.26 19.27 -2.77
C THR A 32 6.83 17.86 -2.65
N SER A 33 7.59 17.62 -1.59
CA SER A 33 8.17 16.32 -1.27
C SER A 33 7.13 15.28 -0.83
N ASN A 34 5.98 15.71 -0.30
CA ASN A 34 4.91 14.85 0.20
C ASN A 34 3.56 15.27 -0.38
N PRO A 35 3.26 14.90 -1.65
CA PRO A 35 1.98 15.20 -2.26
C PRO A 35 0.85 14.39 -1.60
N PRO A 36 -0.39 14.91 -1.56
CA PRO A 36 -1.57 14.18 -1.13
C PRO A 36 -1.78 12.93 -2.00
N LYS A 37 -2.18 11.84 -1.36
CA LYS A 37 -2.45 10.55 -2.02
C LYS A 37 -3.95 10.27 -2.01
N LEU A 38 -4.47 9.75 -3.12
CA LEU A 38 -5.88 9.41 -3.25
C LEU A 38 -6.11 7.97 -2.79
N PHE A 39 -7.05 7.80 -1.86
CA PHE A 39 -7.47 6.50 -1.36
C PHE A 39 -8.96 6.29 -1.56
N VAL A 40 -9.34 5.09 -1.99
CA VAL A 40 -10.73 4.59 -1.94
C VAL A 40 -10.83 3.64 -0.76
N LEU A 41 -11.56 4.06 0.27
CA LEU A 41 -11.75 3.30 1.50
C LEU A 41 -13.17 2.70 1.56
N PRO A 42 -13.38 1.62 2.34
CA PRO A 42 -14.71 1.06 2.57
C PRO A 42 -15.62 2.09 3.25
N LYS A 43 -16.88 2.22 2.79
CA LYS A 43 -17.82 3.24 3.28
C LYS A 43 -18.14 3.10 4.77
N ASP A 44 -18.42 1.89 5.22
CA ASP A 44 -18.76 1.62 6.63
C ASP A 44 -17.52 1.14 7.40
N ALA A 45 -16.43 1.91 7.30
CA ALA A 45 -15.27 1.69 8.16
C ALA A 45 -15.57 2.21 9.57
N SER A 46 -15.10 1.48 10.58
CA SER A 46 -15.22 1.89 11.98
C SER A 46 -14.36 3.13 12.26
N LYS A 47 -14.70 3.90 13.29
CA LYS A 47 -13.93 5.10 13.70
C LYS A 47 -12.49 4.77 14.10
N ASP A 48 -12.28 3.54 14.56
CA ASP A 48 -10.98 3.02 15.00
C ASP A 48 -10.14 2.44 13.84
N ALA A 49 -10.66 2.51 12.61
CA ALA A 49 -9.96 2.00 11.44
C ALA A 49 -8.71 2.83 11.14
N ARG A 50 -7.64 2.14 10.76
CA ARG A 50 -6.30 2.73 10.66
C ARG A 50 -5.48 2.06 9.58
N ILE A 51 -4.51 2.81 9.05
CA ILE A 51 -3.51 2.25 8.14
C ILE A 51 -2.38 1.65 8.98
N VAL A 52 -2.06 0.39 8.72
CA VAL A 52 -0.97 -0.34 9.39
C VAL A 52 0.06 -0.84 8.39
N THR A 53 1.29 -1.00 8.83
CA THR A 53 2.36 -1.61 8.05
C THR A 53 2.61 -3.01 8.58
N LEU A 54 2.34 -4.02 7.75
CA LEU A 54 2.56 -5.43 8.05
C LEU A 54 3.41 -6.06 6.95
N ASP A 55 4.02 -7.20 7.22
CA ASP A 55 4.78 -7.93 6.21
C ASP A 55 3.85 -8.55 5.17
N ASN A 56 4.18 -8.37 3.89
CA ASN A 56 3.43 -8.97 2.82
C ASN A 56 3.65 -10.49 2.81
N PRO A 57 2.58 -11.29 2.81
CA PRO A 57 2.69 -12.73 3.03
C PRO A 57 3.43 -13.48 1.91
N ALA A 58 3.51 -12.93 0.70
CA ALA A 58 4.24 -13.57 -0.40
C ALA A 58 5.76 -13.34 -0.30
N ASN A 59 6.17 -12.11 -0.02
CA ASN A 59 7.57 -11.68 -0.17
C ASN A 59 8.23 -11.17 1.12
N ALA A 60 7.51 -11.13 2.25
CA ALA A 60 7.96 -10.62 3.54
C ALA A 60 8.44 -9.15 3.51
N THR A 61 7.97 -8.36 2.55
CA THR A 61 8.29 -6.93 2.48
C THR A 61 7.25 -6.10 3.24
N PRO A 62 7.65 -5.06 3.99
CA PRO A 62 6.71 -4.19 4.67
C PRO A 62 5.73 -3.53 3.69
N SER A 63 4.44 -3.78 3.87
CA SER A 63 3.36 -3.30 3.02
C SER A 63 2.26 -2.64 3.86
N ARG A 64 1.57 -1.65 3.27
CA ARG A 64 0.48 -0.95 3.96
C ARG A 64 -0.84 -1.69 3.76
N TYR A 65 -1.57 -1.85 4.86
CA TYR A 65 -2.91 -2.42 4.93
C TYR A 65 -3.83 -1.45 5.64
N PHE A 66 -5.11 -1.46 5.28
CA PHE A 66 -6.15 -0.79 6.05
C PHE A 66 -6.80 -1.81 6.98
N PHE A 67 -6.75 -1.55 8.28
CA PHE A 67 -7.33 -2.40 9.30
C PHE A 67 -8.58 -1.75 9.88
N CYS A 68 -9.67 -2.50 9.91
CA CYS A 68 -10.93 -2.14 10.57
C CYS A 68 -11.24 -3.21 11.62
N PRO A 69 -11.40 -2.89 12.92
CA PRO A 69 -11.67 -3.88 13.96
C PRO A 69 -12.92 -4.73 13.71
N GLU A 70 -13.92 -4.17 13.04
CA GLU A 70 -15.20 -4.83 12.76
C GLU A 70 -15.15 -5.66 11.46
N LYS A 71 -14.42 -5.19 10.44
CA LYS A 71 -14.43 -5.78 9.09
C LYS A 71 -13.17 -6.58 8.73
N GLY A 72 -12.09 -6.41 9.48
CA GLY A 72 -10.81 -7.07 9.25
C GLY A 72 -9.85 -6.23 8.40
N PHE A 73 -9.06 -6.91 7.57
CA PHE A 73 -7.96 -6.31 6.81
C PHE A 73 -8.31 -6.06 5.35
N TYR A 74 -7.72 -5.00 4.81
CA TYR A 74 -7.80 -4.63 3.41
C TYR A 74 -6.37 -4.35 2.91
N GLU A 75 -6.03 -4.88 1.75
CA GLU A 75 -4.78 -4.55 1.06
C GLU A 75 -4.98 -3.34 0.14
N PHE A 76 -3.94 -2.52 -0.03
CA PHE A 76 -3.99 -1.41 -0.98
C PHE A 76 -3.53 -1.84 -2.37
N THR A 77 -4.47 -1.92 -3.30
CA THR A 77 -4.17 -2.08 -4.72
C THR A 77 -3.90 -0.72 -5.35
N ARG A 78 -2.71 -0.52 -5.93
CA ARG A 78 -2.35 0.71 -6.64
C ARG A 78 -2.77 0.64 -8.10
N ILE A 79 -3.69 1.51 -8.50
CA ILE A 79 -3.99 1.82 -9.90
C ILE A 79 -3.13 3.01 -10.30
N ALA A 80 -2.19 2.78 -11.21
CA ALA A 80 -1.31 3.81 -11.75
C ALA A 80 -1.49 3.90 -13.26
N ALA A 81 -1.46 5.14 -13.78
CA ALA A 81 -1.41 5.36 -15.22
C ALA A 81 -0.11 4.78 -15.80
N PRO A 82 -0.14 4.24 -17.04
CA PRO A 82 1.10 3.93 -17.75
C PRO A 82 2.00 5.15 -17.81
N LYS A 83 3.32 5.00 -17.59
CA LYS A 83 4.26 6.14 -17.59
C LYS A 83 4.28 6.94 -18.90
N LYS A 84 3.80 6.35 -19.99
CA LYS A 84 3.69 6.98 -21.32
C LYS A 84 2.47 7.89 -21.42
N ASP A 85 1.45 7.67 -20.59
CA ASP A 85 0.25 8.50 -20.53
C ASP A 85 0.48 9.60 -19.48
N CYS A 86 0.53 10.86 -19.92
CA CYS A 86 0.64 12.01 -19.03
C CYS A 86 -0.68 12.26 -18.30
N ARG A 87 -0.90 11.57 -17.16
CA ARG A 87 -2.09 11.73 -16.30
C ARG A 87 -1.72 12.39 -14.97
N SER A 88 -2.58 13.29 -14.50
CA SER A 88 -2.49 13.98 -13.20
C SER A 88 -3.86 14.07 -12.54
N TRP A 89 -3.90 14.36 -11.25
CA TRP A 89 -5.14 14.66 -10.52
C TRP A 89 -5.21 16.15 -10.18
N LEU A 90 -6.38 16.76 -10.39
CA LEU A 90 -6.74 18.02 -9.77
C LEU A 90 -7.66 17.71 -8.59
N ILE A 91 -7.23 18.08 -7.39
CA ILE A 91 -7.96 17.88 -6.14
C ILE A 91 -8.46 19.24 -5.69
N THR A 92 -9.77 19.40 -5.49
CA THR A 92 -10.36 20.66 -5.05
C THR A 92 -11.18 20.41 -3.80
N GLY A 93 -11.07 21.30 -2.81
CA GLY A 93 -12.01 21.37 -1.71
C GLY A 93 -13.31 22.04 -2.15
N GLU A 94 -14.42 21.68 -1.51
CA GLU A 94 -15.65 22.45 -1.61
C GLU A 94 -15.43 23.79 -0.90
N SER A 95 -15.86 24.89 -1.52
CA SER A 95 -15.79 26.22 -0.91
C SER A 95 -16.75 26.25 0.28
N SER A 96 -16.22 26.16 1.51
CA SER A 96 -17.01 26.50 2.69
C SER A 96 -17.43 27.96 2.56
N GLU A 97 -18.74 28.23 2.61
CA GLU A 97 -19.24 29.60 2.72
C GLU A 97 -18.54 30.35 3.86
N PRO A 98 -18.32 31.68 3.73
CA PRO A 98 -17.58 32.44 4.72
C PRO A 98 -18.37 32.45 6.03
N GLN A 99 -17.97 31.62 6.98
CA GLN A 99 -18.40 31.71 8.36
C GLN A 99 -17.32 32.49 9.10
N ASP A 100 -17.77 33.57 9.73
CA ASP A 100 -16.98 34.67 10.27
C ASP A 100 -15.71 34.24 11.02
N GLU A 101 -14.66 34.99 10.77
CA GLU A 101 -13.38 34.93 11.46
C GLU A 101 -13.57 35.10 12.96
N GLU A 102 -13.18 34.10 13.76
CA GLU A 102 -12.53 34.39 15.04
C GLU A 102 -11.78 33.18 15.62
N THR A 103 -10.57 33.48 16.07
CA THR A 103 -9.66 32.74 16.97
C THR A 103 -8.72 31.68 16.38
N THR A 104 -7.50 32.17 16.17
CA THR A 104 -6.19 31.52 16.11
C THR A 104 -6.00 30.42 17.17
N GLU A 105 -5.69 29.20 16.74
CA GLU A 105 -4.68 28.35 17.37
C GLU A 105 -3.93 27.58 16.28
N GLU A 106 -2.61 27.70 16.31
CA GLU A 106 -1.66 27.02 15.45
C GLU A 106 -1.76 25.50 15.63
N LYS A 107 -2.52 24.84 14.76
CA LYS A 107 -2.32 23.44 14.44
C LYS A 107 -1.95 23.34 12.98
N GLU A 108 -0.84 22.68 12.69
CA GLU A 108 -0.45 22.20 11.35
C GLU A 108 -1.44 21.10 10.87
N ASP A 109 -2.73 21.39 10.96
CA ASP A 109 -3.81 20.52 10.57
C ASP A 109 -3.99 20.66 9.06
N ILE A 110 -3.50 19.65 8.35
CA ILE A 110 -3.91 19.20 7.01
C ILE A 110 -4.63 20.31 6.25
N ALA A 111 -3.86 21.12 5.52
CA ALA A 111 -4.37 22.16 4.64
C ALA A 111 -5.66 21.68 3.98
N ARG A 112 -6.80 22.23 4.43
CA ARG A 112 -8.03 22.17 3.66
C ARG A 112 -7.60 22.57 2.26
N ILE A 113 -7.86 21.71 1.27
CA ILE A 113 -7.41 21.89 -0.12
C ILE A 113 -8.24 23.03 -0.75
N GLY A 114 -8.27 24.20 -0.11
CA GLY A 114 -9.17 25.31 -0.38
C GLY A 114 -8.76 26.10 -1.62
N SER A 115 -7.50 25.98 -2.05
CA SER A 115 -7.00 26.59 -3.30
C SER A 115 -6.85 25.60 -4.46
N GLY A 116 -7.24 24.34 -4.27
CA GLY A 116 -6.99 23.27 -5.23
C GLY A 116 -5.53 22.81 -5.25
N TYR A 117 -5.31 21.56 -5.59
CA TYR A 117 -3.98 20.93 -5.62
C TYR A 117 -3.83 20.05 -6.86
N ILE A 118 -2.75 20.24 -7.62
CA ILE A 118 -2.43 19.40 -8.78
C ILE A 118 -1.40 18.36 -8.36
N ASN A 119 -1.81 17.09 -8.34
CA ASN A 119 -0.90 15.98 -8.15
C ASN A 119 -0.39 15.48 -9.50
N LYS A 120 0.94 15.55 -9.69
CA LYS A 120 1.63 15.05 -10.89
C LYS A 120 1.40 13.55 -11.12
N THR A 121 1.31 12.75 -10.06
CA THR A 121 1.08 11.31 -10.18
C THR A 121 -0.41 11.00 -10.13
N ALA A 122 -0.91 10.32 -11.16
CA ALA A 122 -2.28 9.83 -11.21
C ALA A 122 -2.47 8.50 -10.44
N ASP A 123 -1.77 8.30 -9.33
CA ASP A 123 -1.86 7.08 -8.53
C ASP A 123 -3.13 7.10 -7.67
N LEU A 124 -3.92 6.02 -7.75
CA LEU A 124 -5.10 5.77 -6.93
C LEU A 124 -4.90 4.48 -6.14
N PHE A 125 -5.11 4.53 -4.82
CA PHE A 125 -4.99 3.37 -3.95
C PHE A 125 -6.37 2.88 -3.52
N ILE A 126 -6.71 1.63 -3.79
CA ILE A 126 -8.00 1.04 -3.43
C ILE A 126 -7.80 0.03 -2.31
N ALA A 127 -8.54 0.18 -1.21
CA ALA A 127 -8.57 -0.79 -0.12
C ALA A 127 -9.48 -1.98 -0.51
N THR A 128 -8.86 -3.08 -0.95
CA THR A 128 -9.56 -4.32 -1.32
C THR A 128 -9.53 -5.32 -0.16
N PRO A 129 -10.64 -6.00 0.19
CA PRO A 129 -10.65 -6.95 1.29
C PRO A 129 -9.63 -8.07 1.06
N ILE A 130 -8.80 -8.34 2.07
CA ILE A 130 -7.87 -9.47 2.08
C ILE A 130 -8.29 -10.43 3.20
N ASP A 131 -8.24 -11.75 2.93
CA ASP A 131 -8.48 -12.72 3.99
C ASP A 131 -7.28 -12.74 4.95
N ALA A 132 -7.54 -12.49 6.24
CA ALA A 132 -6.53 -12.53 7.29
C ALA A 132 -5.77 -13.87 7.35
N LEU A 133 -6.37 -14.94 6.82
CA LEU A 133 -5.71 -16.23 6.61
C LEU A 133 -4.36 -16.09 5.89
N PHE A 134 -4.26 -15.22 4.89
CA PHE A 134 -2.99 -15.00 4.19
C PHE A 134 -1.98 -14.26 5.04
N LEU A 135 -2.42 -13.34 5.91
CA LEU A 135 -1.52 -12.58 6.78
C LEU A 135 -0.96 -13.42 7.93
N ILE A 136 -1.70 -14.43 8.40
CA ILE A 136 -1.24 -15.35 9.45
C ILE A 136 -0.39 -16.51 8.91
N LEU A 137 -0.54 -16.85 7.63
CA LEU A 137 0.10 -18.01 7.02
C LEU A 137 1.64 -18.01 7.16
N PRO A 138 2.37 -16.89 7.03
CA PRO A 138 3.82 -16.87 7.24
C PRO A 138 4.26 -17.31 8.64
N ALA A 139 3.43 -17.07 9.67
CA ALA A 139 3.71 -17.53 11.03
C ALA A 139 3.42 -19.04 11.19
N LEU A 140 2.43 -19.57 10.45
CA LEU A 140 2.07 -20.99 10.48
C LEU A 140 3.04 -21.87 9.66
N ALA A 141 3.60 -21.33 8.58
CA ALA A 141 4.45 -22.04 7.64
C ALA A 141 5.72 -21.22 7.29
N PRO A 142 6.70 -21.13 8.19
CA PRO A 142 7.91 -20.38 7.95
C PRO A 142 8.73 -20.99 6.79
N LYS A 143 9.35 -20.14 5.97
CA LYS A 143 10.08 -20.52 4.74
C LYS A 143 11.30 -21.44 5.00
N SER A 144 11.82 -21.48 6.22
CA SER A 144 12.96 -22.32 6.62
C SER A 144 12.50 -23.66 7.19
N ALA A 145 11.69 -24.41 6.45
CA ALA A 145 11.29 -25.77 6.80
C ALA A 145 12.42 -26.78 6.50
N LYS A 146 13.61 -26.58 7.10
CA LYS A 146 14.58 -27.68 7.28
C LYS A 146 14.19 -28.60 8.43
N ASP A 147 13.25 -28.19 9.28
CA ASP A 147 12.75 -29.00 10.38
C ASP A 147 11.44 -29.68 9.99
N THR A 148 11.53 -30.98 9.75
CA THR A 148 10.49 -31.88 9.24
C THR A 148 9.44 -32.26 10.30
N LYS A 149 9.30 -31.49 11.37
CA LYS A 149 8.33 -31.73 12.44
C LYS A 149 7.70 -30.42 12.90
N GLN A 150 6.65 -29.99 12.20
CA GLN A 150 5.79 -28.93 12.72
C GLN A 150 5.11 -29.44 13.99
N HIS A 151 5.51 -28.88 15.12
CA HIS A 151 4.94 -29.18 16.43
C HIS A 151 3.55 -28.54 16.58
N PHE A 152 2.74 -29.13 17.45
CA PHE A 152 1.54 -28.49 17.96
C PHE A 152 1.96 -27.35 18.89
N LEU A 153 1.48 -26.14 18.63
CA LEU A 153 1.78 -24.93 19.42
C LEU A 153 0.48 -24.29 19.90
N ALA A 154 0.54 -23.58 21.03
CA ALA A 154 -0.61 -22.85 21.54
C ALA A 154 -0.92 -21.64 20.66
N LEU A 155 -2.14 -21.10 20.77
CA LEU A 155 -2.53 -19.88 20.05
C LEU A 155 -1.57 -18.72 20.38
N GLU A 156 -1.21 -18.54 21.64
CA GLU A 156 -0.38 -17.43 22.09
C GLU A 156 1.04 -17.49 21.48
N ASP A 157 1.61 -18.68 21.26
CA ASP A 157 2.91 -18.82 20.57
C ASP A 157 2.87 -18.20 19.16
N TYR A 158 1.78 -18.44 18.41
CA TYR A 158 1.61 -17.86 17.09
C TYR A 158 1.35 -16.35 17.14
N LEU A 159 0.61 -15.88 18.14
CA LEU A 159 0.38 -14.44 18.35
C LEU A 159 1.69 -13.71 18.70
N ASP A 160 2.59 -14.36 19.44
CA ASP A 160 3.91 -13.85 19.75
C ASP A 160 4.82 -13.81 18.53
N MET A 161 4.75 -14.81 17.64
CA MET A 161 5.43 -14.78 16.34
C MET A 161 4.93 -13.60 15.48
N LEU A 162 3.62 -13.39 15.41
CA LEU A 162 3.03 -12.25 14.70
C LEU A 162 3.46 -10.91 15.32
N SER A 163 3.41 -10.79 16.64
CA SER A 163 3.84 -9.59 17.37
C SER A 163 5.33 -9.29 17.18
N SER A 164 6.15 -10.32 17.02
CA SER A 164 7.58 -10.21 16.75
C SER A 164 7.88 -9.79 15.31
N SER A 165 6.99 -10.13 14.35
CA SER A 165 7.16 -9.76 12.95
C SER A 165 6.98 -8.26 12.69
N SER A 166 6.05 -7.59 13.40
CA SER A 166 5.85 -6.15 13.23
C SER A 166 5.36 -5.46 14.50
N PRO A 167 5.82 -4.22 14.79
CA PRO A 167 5.29 -3.43 15.90
C PRO A 167 3.78 -3.17 15.79
N HIS A 168 3.26 -3.11 14.56
CA HIS A 168 1.84 -2.89 14.31
C HIS A 168 1.02 -4.12 14.66
N TRP A 169 1.50 -5.34 14.40
CA TRP A 169 0.84 -6.56 14.90
C TRP A 169 0.72 -6.54 16.42
N LYS A 170 1.81 -6.23 17.12
CA LYS A 170 1.83 -6.13 18.58
C LYS A 170 0.80 -5.10 19.08
N ALA A 171 0.79 -3.91 18.50
CA ALA A 171 -0.16 -2.86 18.87
C ALA A 171 -1.61 -3.26 18.60
N LEU A 172 -1.90 -3.87 17.44
CA LEU A 172 -3.24 -4.32 17.09
C LEU A 172 -3.73 -5.44 18.02
N LEU A 173 -2.90 -6.43 18.31
CA LEU A 173 -3.25 -7.54 19.19
C LEU A 173 -3.48 -7.09 20.64
N SER A 174 -2.76 -6.07 21.10
CA SER A 174 -2.96 -5.47 22.42
C SER A 174 -4.22 -4.60 22.50
N GLN A 175 -4.54 -3.86 21.43
CA GLN A 175 -5.67 -2.91 21.42
C GLN A 175 -7.02 -3.57 21.09
N TYR A 176 -7.01 -4.69 20.34
CA TYR A 176 -8.23 -5.29 19.82
C TYR A 176 -8.32 -6.79 20.18
N PRO A 177 -9.00 -7.14 21.30
CA PRO A 177 -9.22 -8.55 21.66
C PRO A 177 -10.01 -9.33 20.60
N THR A 178 -10.86 -8.66 19.83
CA THR A 178 -11.58 -9.25 18.69
C THR A 178 -10.66 -9.76 17.59
N LEU A 179 -9.44 -9.21 17.48
CA LEU A 179 -8.45 -9.67 16.51
C LEU A 179 -7.90 -11.05 16.89
N LYS A 180 -7.69 -11.33 18.19
CA LYS A 180 -7.27 -12.67 18.65
C LYS A 180 -8.27 -13.74 18.23
N SER A 181 -9.57 -13.50 18.47
CA SER A 181 -10.62 -14.45 18.07
C SER A 181 -10.78 -14.58 16.55
N LEU A 182 -10.47 -13.52 15.78
CA LEU A 182 -10.42 -13.58 14.33
C LEU A 182 -9.26 -14.47 13.86
N VAL A 183 -8.07 -14.30 14.43
CA VAL A 183 -6.89 -15.12 14.12
C VAL A 183 -7.15 -16.58 14.45
N GLU A 184 -7.62 -16.88 15.66
CA GLU A 184 -7.92 -18.24 16.11
C GLU A 184 -8.94 -18.93 15.19
N ARG A 185 -10.02 -18.25 14.83
CA ARG A 185 -11.03 -18.77 13.89
C ARG A 185 -10.43 -19.12 12.54
N ARG A 186 -9.50 -18.30 12.04
CA ARG A 186 -8.81 -18.55 10.77
C ARG A 186 -7.78 -19.67 10.89
N MET A 187 -7.09 -19.79 12.01
CA MET A 187 -6.18 -20.89 12.30
C MET A 187 -6.91 -22.23 12.33
N ARG A 188 -8.09 -22.33 12.96
CA ARG A 188 -8.89 -23.57 12.99
C ARG A 188 -9.26 -24.09 11.59
N VAL A 189 -9.35 -23.20 10.60
CA VAL A 189 -9.59 -23.58 9.20
C VAL A 189 -8.36 -24.22 8.56
N LEU A 190 -7.15 -23.82 8.95
CA LEU A 190 -5.89 -24.29 8.37
C LEU A 190 -5.20 -25.39 9.16
N CYS A 191 -5.47 -25.48 10.46
CA CYS A 191 -4.72 -26.30 11.38
C CYS A 191 -5.52 -27.51 11.86
N ASP A 192 -4.81 -28.61 12.14
CA ASP A 192 -5.28 -29.64 13.05
C ASP A 192 -5.26 -29.09 14.46
N THR A 193 -6.27 -29.44 15.25
CA THR A 193 -6.43 -29.00 16.63
C THR A 193 -6.43 -30.22 17.55
N VAL A 194 -5.69 -30.14 18.64
CA VAL A 194 -5.69 -31.15 19.72
C VAL A 194 -5.85 -30.44 21.05
N ASP A 195 -6.62 -31.03 21.95
CA ASP A 195 -6.78 -30.50 23.31
C ASP A 195 -5.70 -31.12 24.21
N ALA A 196 -4.89 -30.27 24.84
CA ALA A 196 -3.83 -30.69 25.74
C ALA A 196 -4.04 -30.07 27.12
N GLY A 197 -4.86 -30.73 27.92
CA GLY A 197 -5.31 -30.20 29.20
C GLY A 197 -6.28 -29.05 29.00
N ASP A 198 -5.88 -27.85 29.39
CA ASP A 198 -6.73 -26.64 29.36
C ASP A 198 -6.54 -25.79 28.10
N GLU A 199 -5.59 -26.15 27.22
CA GLU A 199 -5.27 -25.37 26.01
C GLU A 199 -5.46 -26.19 24.73
N THR A 200 -6.00 -25.54 23.70
CA THR A 200 -6.05 -26.08 22.34
C THR A 200 -4.75 -25.76 21.63
N MET A 201 -4.07 -26.79 21.17
CA MET A 201 -2.87 -26.65 20.35
C MET A 201 -3.19 -26.81 18.86
N TYR A 202 -2.44 -26.08 18.02
CA TYR A 202 -2.62 -25.98 16.59
C TYR A 202 -1.38 -26.46 15.85
N ARG A 203 -1.58 -27.20 14.77
CA ARG A 203 -0.53 -27.55 13.80
C ARG A 203 -1.07 -27.37 12.40
N ILE A 204 -0.37 -26.67 11.50
CA ILE A 204 -0.85 -26.49 10.13
C ILE A 204 -1.04 -27.83 9.42
N SER A 205 -2.17 -27.98 8.74
CA SER A 205 -2.52 -29.15 7.95
C SER A 205 -2.48 -28.81 6.47
N MET A 206 -1.61 -29.48 5.71
CA MET A 206 -1.48 -29.24 4.28
C MET A 206 -2.75 -29.63 3.51
N GLU A 207 -3.50 -30.62 4.03
CA GLU A 207 -4.79 -31.02 3.47
C GLU A 207 -5.82 -29.89 3.65
N LYS A 208 -5.97 -29.36 4.87
CA LYS A 208 -6.88 -28.24 5.14
C LYS A 208 -6.48 -26.97 4.39
N LEU A 209 -5.18 -26.68 4.32
CA LEU A 209 -4.64 -25.54 3.57
C LEU A 209 -4.98 -25.65 2.08
N SER A 210 -4.69 -26.80 1.46
CA SER A 210 -4.99 -27.02 0.04
C SER A 210 -6.49 -26.94 -0.26
N ALA A 211 -7.33 -27.56 0.58
CA ALA A 211 -8.79 -27.45 0.47
C ALA A 211 -9.28 -26.00 0.59
N ALA A 212 -8.74 -25.22 1.53
CA ALA A 212 -9.09 -23.81 1.69
C ALA A 212 -8.66 -22.95 0.49
N LEU A 213 -7.50 -23.23 -0.09
CA LEU A 213 -7.00 -22.53 -1.28
C LEU A 213 -7.83 -22.87 -2.52
N ILE A 214 -8.17 -24.15 -2.73
CA ILE A 214 -9.02 -24.58 -3.85
C ILE A 214 -10.39 -23.89 -3.75
N LYS A 215 -11.03 -23.90 -2.57
CA LYS A 215 -12.32 -23.24 -2.36
C LYS A 215 -12.27 -21.72 -2.62
N LYS A 216 -11.12 -21.08 -2.36
CA LYS A 216 -10.92 -19.66 -2.69
C LYS A 216 -10.76 -19.46 -4.20
N ALA A 217 -9.99 -20.31 -4.87
CA ALA A 217 -9.82 -20.28 -6.32
C ALA A 217 -11.16 -20.50 -7.05
N GLU A 218 -11.95 -21.49 -6.63
CA GLU A 218 -13.29 -21.74 -7.16
C GLU A 218 -14.20 -20.51 -6.99
N ARG A 219 -14.18 -19.88 -5.81
CA ARG A 219 -14.94 -18.65 -5.56
C ARG A 219 -14.51 -17.49 -6.47
N MET A 220 -13.22 -17.40 -6.77
CA MET A 220 -12.71 -16.38 -7.70
C MET A 220 -13.19 -16.62 -9.12
N VAL A 221 -13.24 -17.87 -9.57
CA VAL A 221 -13.68 -18.22 -10.93
C VAL A 221 -15.20 -18.21 -11.07
N ALA A 222 -15.96 -18.43 -9.99
CA ALA A 222 -17.43 -18.52 -10.02
C ALA A 222 -18.14 -17.28 -10.59
N LYS A 223 -17.49 -16.10 -10.58
CA LYS A 223 -18.02 -14.85 -11.14
C LYS A 223 -17.34 -14.43 -12.45
N GLY A 224 -16.57 -15.33 -13.08
CA GLY A 224 -15.68 -15.04 -14.19
C GLY A 224 -14.34 -14.47 -13.70
N LEU A 225 -13.27 -14.77 -14.45
CA LEU A 225 -11.99 -14.10 -14.22
C LEU A 225 -12.04 -12.71 -14.88
N PRO A 226 -11.34 -11.71 -14.32
CA PRO A 226 -11.19 -10.44 -15.01
C PRO A 226 -10.53 -10.69 -16.39
N PRO A 227 -10.96 -9.99 -17.47
CA PRO A 227 -10.37 -10.17 -18.80
C PRO A 227 -8.84 -10.03 -18.83
N SER A 228 -8.29 -9.14 -17.99
CA SER A 228 -6.85 -8.94 -17.86
C SER A 228 -6.06 -10.11 -17.27
N MET A 229 -6.75 -11.09 -16.66
CA MET A 229 -6.18 -12.35 -16.20
C MET A 229 -6.35 -13.47 -17.23
N GLU A 230 -7.45 -13.46 -17.99
CA GLU A 230 -7.72 -14.45 -19.04
C GLU A 230 -6.63 -14.40 -20.11
N ASP A 231 -6.27 -13.20 -20.57
CA ASP A 231 -5.22 -12.98 -21.58
C ASP A 231 -3.82 -13.50 -21.19
N LYS A 232 -3.57 -13.73 -19.90
CA LYS A 232 -2.27 -14.23 -19.39
C LYS A 232 -2.25 -15.74 -19.20
N LEU A 233 -3.42 -16.38 -19.19
CA LEU A 233 -3.60 -17.80 -18.90
C LEU A 233 -4.06 -18.59 -20.14
N SER A 234 -4.52 -17.90 -21.18
CA SER A 234 -4.76 -18.43 -22.54
C SER A 234 -3.46 -18.56 -23.33
#